data_AF-A0A2G6R0R9-F1
#
_entry.id   AF-A0A2G6R0R9-F1
#
_cell.length_a   1.000
_cell.length_b   1.000
_cell.length_c   1.000
_cell.angle_alpha   90.00
_cell.angle_beta   90.00
_cell.angle_gamma   90.00
#
_symmetry.space_group_name_H-M   'P 1'
#
loop_
_entity.id
_entity.type
_entity.pdbx_description
1 polymer ?
#
loop_
_entity_poly.entity_id
_entity_poly.type
_entity_poly.pdbx_seq_one_letter_code
_entity_poly.pdbx_strand_id
1 'polypeptide(L)'
;MIVIILIECLGLSYILNKRWFDKKAYKTAILSNLISGIIGFIGSMILNGGWWLVVWFPWVSNNEVNGTEEFKWLAVFYGIAFALTLLIEGLVNYLMLKKDYHKSKVIRTTLIVNIISYTIGSLAMYSYSF
;
A
#
# COMPACT_ATOMS: atom_id res chain seq x y z
N MET A 1 10.33 -1.68 -2.64
CA MET A 1 9.92 -0.91 -1.44
C MET A 1 10.13 0.59 -1.59
N ILE A 2 11.36 1.11 -1.54
CA ILE A 2 11.63 2.56 -1.57
C ILE A 2 10.97 3.26 -2.78
N VAL A 3 11.05 2.64 -3.97
CA VAL A 3 10.43 3.17 -5.20
C VAL A 3 8.91 3.33 -5.07
N ILE A 4 8.24 2.39 -4.40
CA ILE A 4 6.78 2.41 -4.23
C ILE A 4 6.40 3.54 -3.28
N ILE A 5 7.08 3.66 -2.14
CA ILE A 5 6.89 4.77 -1.19
C ILE A 5 7.15 6.12 -1.88
N LEU A 6 8.16 6.18 -2.76
CA LEU A 6 8.47 7.39 -3.52
C LEU A 6 7.35 7.74 -4.51
N ILE A 7 6.78 6.76 -5.22
CA ILE A 7 5.61 6.94 -6.08
C ILE A 7 4.44 7.50 -5.26
N GLU A 8 4.24 7.01 -4.04
CA GLU A 8 3.18 7.52 -3.19
C GLU A 8 3.41 8.95 -2.71
N CYS A 9 4.65 9.27 -2.32
CA CYS A 9 5.02 10.63 -1.96
C CYS A 9 4.77 11.60 -3.13
N LEU A 10 5.25 11.24 -4.33
CA LEU A 10 5.08 12.03 -5.55
C LEU A 10 3.60 12.15 -5.94
N GLY A 11 2.87 11.04 -5.93
CA GLY A 11 1.46 10.97 -6.32
C GLY A 11 0.57 11.76 -5.37
N LEU A 12 0.75 11.59 -4.06
CA LEU A 12 0.00 12.33 -3.04
C LEU A 12 0.29 13.83 -3.15
N SER A 13 1.56 14.22 -3.31
CA SER A 13 1.96 15.62 -3.46
C SER A 13 1.39 16.25 -4.74
N TYR A 14 1.55 15.58 -5.88
CA TYR A 14 1.16 16.11 -7.19
C TYR A 14 -0.36 16.22 -7.34
N ILE A 15 -1.13 15.23 -6.87
CA ILE A 15 -2.59 15.28 -7.01
C ILE A 15 -3.21 16.29 -6.03
N LEU A 16 -2.67 16.41 -4.81
CA LEU A 16 -3.18 17.38 -3.83
C LEU A 16 -2.80 18.83 -4.16
N ASN A 17 -1.56 19.07 -4.59
CA ASN A 17 -0.99 20.42 -4.70
C ASN A 17 -0.52 20.83 -6.09
N LYS A 18 -0.57 19.93 -7.10
CA LYS A 18 0.03 20.15 -8.43
C LYS A 18 1.52 20.48 -8.38
N ARG A 19 2.20 20.03 -7.32
CA ARG A 19 3.65 20.15 -7.11
C ARG A 19 4.21 18.75 -6.93
N TRP A 20 5.39 18.51 -7.47
CA TRP A 20 6.09 17.23 -7.30
C TRP A 20 6.61 17.05 -5.87
N PHE A 21 6.88 18.15 -5.17
CA PHE A 21 7.32 18.13 -3.79
C PHE A 21 6.43 19.02 -2.92
N ASP A 22 5.89 18.42 -1.88
CA ASP A 22 5.20 19.09 -0.78
C ASP A 22 5.59 18.38 0.51
N LYS A 23 6.25 19.11 1.41
CA LYS A 23 6.84 18.55 2.62
C LYS A 23 5.80 17.84 3.50
N LYS A 24 4.57 18.35 3.53
CA LYS A 24 3.50 17.80 4.36
C LYS A 24 2.96 16.51 3.75
N ALA A 25 2.63 16.52 2.45
CA ALA A 25 2.19 15.33 1.73
C ALA A 25 3.24 14.21 1.80
N TYR A 26 4.52 14.52 1.61
CA TYR A 26 5.60 13.53 1.72
C TYR A 26 5.67 12.91 3.11
N LYS A 27 5.66 13.73 4.17
CA LYS A 27 5.67 13.24 5.55
C LYS A 27 4.45 12.38 5.84
N THR A 28 3.28 12.78 5.34
CA THR A 28 2.04 12.02 5.50
C THR A 28 2.11 10.67 4.78
N ALA A 29 2.56 10.64 3.52
CA ALA A 29 2.75 9.40 2.77
C ALA A 29 3.69 8.45 3.51
N ILE A 30 4.90 8.91 3.87
CA ILE A 30 5.88 8.10 4.62
C ILE A 30 5.29 7.57 5.93
N LEU A 31 4.61 8.42 6.72
CA LEU A 31 4.04 8.00 8.00
C LEU A 31 2.90 6.99 7.79
N SER A 32 2.04 7.20 6.81
CA SER A 32 0.92 6.30 6.50
C SER A 32 1.41 4.91 6.08
N ASN A 33 2.41 4.86 5.20
CA ASN A 33 3.06 3.62 4.76
C ASN A 33 3.75 2.91 5.93
N LEU A 34 4.44 3.67 6.79
CA LEU A 34 5.10 3.11 7.97
C LEU A 34 4.08 2.49 8.93
N ILE A 35 2.98 3.19 9.24
CA ILE A 35 1.92 2.68 10.11
C ILE A 35 1.26 1.45 9.49
N SER A 36 0.93 1.51 8.20
CA SER A 36 0.35 0.39 7.45
C SER A 36 1.26 -0.84 7.44
N GLY A 37 2.55 -0.62 7.19
CA GLY A 37 3.58 -1.66 7.24
C GLY A 37 3.74 -2.29 8.62
N ILE A 38 3.77 -1.48 9.69
CA ILE A 38 3.85 -1.96 11.08
C ILE A 38 2.60 -2.77 11.45
N ILE A 39 1.40 -2.25 11.17
CA ILE A 39 0.14 -2.94 11.46
C ILE A 39 0.10 -4.27 10.73
N GLY A 40 0.52 -4.30 9.46
CA GLY A 40 0.60 -5.54 8.72
C GLY A 40 1.58 -6.52 9.30
N PHE A 41 2.81 -6.09 9.52
CA PHE A 41 3.83 -6.94 10.13
C PHE A 41 3.35 -7.57 11.44
N ILE A 42 2.75 -6.78 12.34
CA ILE A 42 2.17 -7.28 13.59
C ILE A 42 1.01 -8.26 13.33
N GLY A 43 0.09 -7.92 12.42
CA GLY A 43 -1.02 -8.79 12.03
C GLY A 43 -0.54 -10.15 11.47
N SER A 44 0.50 -10.14 10.64
CA SER A 44 1.16 -11.34 10.12
C SER A 44 1.74 -12.21 11.22
N MET A 45 2.44 -11.60 12.19
CA MET A 45 3.03 -12.31 13.32
C MET A 45 1.97 -13.02 14.15
N ILE A 46 0.83 -12.36 14.41
CA ILE A 46 -0.25 -12.91 15.21
C ILE A 46 -0.95 -14.07 14.49
N LEU A 47 -1.25 -13.89 13.19
CA LEU A 47 -2.09 -14.85 12.47
C LEU A 47 -1.32 -16.07 11.99
N ASN A 48 -0.12 -15.88 11.43
CA ASN A 48 0.62 -16.90 10.69
C ASN A 48 2.10 -17.00 11.09
N GLY A 49 2.49 -16.53 12.28
CA GLY A 49 3.88 -16.62 12.75
C GLY A 49 4.89 -15.74 11.99
N GLY A 50 4.40 -14.74 11.25
CA GLY A 50 5.21 -13.69 10.63
C GLY A 50 5.40 -13.82 9.12
N TRP A 51 4.93 -14.90 8.50
CA TRP A 51 5.30 -15.22 7.11
C TRP A 51 4.43 -14.62 6.00
N TRP A 52 3.22 -14.15 6.27
CA TRP A 52 2.24 -13.96 5.17
C TRP A 52 1.75 -12.53 4.96
N LEU A 53 1.59 -11.74 6.01
CA LEU A 53 0.77 -10.54 5.96
C LEU A 53 1.58 -9.27 6.26
N VAL A 54 2.69 -9.02 5.56
CA VAL A 54 3.09 -7.62 5.45
C VAL A 54 1.96 -6.96 4.65
N VAL A 55 1.14 -6.10 5.26
CA VAL A 55 -0.13 -5.55 4.70
C VAL A 55 0.02 -4.97 3.29
N TRP A 56 1.24 -4.79 2.83
CA TRP A 56 1.58 -4.30 1.51
C TRP A 56 1.94 -5.36 0.45
N PHE A 57 2.45 -6.53 0.85
CA PHE A 57 3.09 -7.49 -0.06
C PHE A 57 3.21 -8.90 0.57
N PRO A 58 2.42 -9.91 0.15
CA PRO A 58 2.76 -11.30 0.42
C PRO A 58 4.01 -11.67 -0.37
N TRP A 59 5.09 -12.00 0.31
CA TRP A 59 6.27 -12.57 -0.33
C TRP A 59 6.05 -14.07 -0.47
N VAL A 60 5.79 -14.54 -1.69
CA VAL A 60 5.59 -15.96 -2.00
C VAL A 60 6.64 -16.43 -3.00
N SER A 61 7.20 -17.61 -2.74
CA SER A 61 8.14 -18.28 -3.65
C SER A 61 7.41 -19.20 -4.64
N ASN A 62 8.07 -19.55 -5.75
CA ASN A 62 7.52 -20.50 -6.73
C ASN A 62 7.20 -21.88 -6.15
N ASN A 63 7.79 -22.24 -5.01
CA ASN A 63 7.49 -23.50 -4.33
C ASN A 63 6.15 -23.45 -3.57
N GLU A 64 5.61 -22.26 -3.30
CA GLU A 64 4.37 -22.06 -2.53
C GLU A 64 3.15 -21.79 -3.42
N VAL A 65 3.37 -21.56 -4.71
CA VAL A 65 2.32 -21.23 -5.69
C VAL A 65 2.56 -22.05 -6.97
N ASN A 66 2.35 -23.35 -6.88
CA ASN A 66 2.36 -24.30 -7.98
C ASN A 66 0.94 -24.73 -8.38
N GLY A 67 0.27 -23.88 -9.16
CA GLY A 67 -0.96 -24.26 -9.84
C GLY A 67 -2.03 -23.18 -9.80
N THR A 68 -3.11 -23.43 -10.54
CA THR A 68 -4.20 -22.46 -10.72
C THR A 68 -5.02 -22.20 -9.45
N GLU A 69 -5.10 -23.13 -8.51
CA GLU A 69 -5.85 -22.92 -7.26
C GLU A 69 -5.09 -22.07 -6.24
N GLU A 70 -3.79 -22.32 -6.08
CA GLU A 70 -2.93 -21.55 -5.17
C GLU A 70 -2.78 -20.11 -5.64
N PHE A 71 -2.74 -19.89 -6.96
CA PHE A 71 -2.79 -18.55 -7.54
C PHE A 71 -4.10 -17.81 -7.23
N LYS A 72 -5.25 -18.50 -7.20
CA LYS A 72 -6.53 -17.89 -6.79
C LYS A 72 -6.50 -17.44 -5.33
N TRP A 73 -5.98 -18.29 -4.44
CA TRP A 73 -5.86 -17.94 -3.02
C TRP A 73 -4.89 -16.79 -2.78
N LEU A 74 -3.77 -16.76 -3.51
CA LEU A 74 -2.84 -15.65 -3.51
C LEU A 74 -3.51 -14.34 -3.97
N ALA A 75 -4.30 -14.38 -5.04
CA ALA A 75 -5.02 -13.21 -5.53
C ALA A 75 -6.06 -12.69 -4.52
N VAL A 76 -6.80 -13.59 -3.85
CA VAL A 76 -7.73 -13.22 -2.77
C VAL A 76 -6.97 -12.58 -1.60
N PHE A 77 -5.86 -13.18 -1.20
CA PHE A 77 -5.01 -12.65 -0.14
C PHE A 77 -4.49 -11.24 -0.46
N TYR A 78 -3.99 -11.03 -1.68
CA TYR A 78 -3.58 -9.73 -2.20
C TYR A 78 -4.73 -8.70 -2.18
N GLY A 79 -5.93 -9.11 -2.58
CA GLY A 79 -7.10 -8.23 -2.56
C GLY A 79 -7.46 -7.77 -1.14
N ILE A 80 -7.38 -8.67 -0.15
CA ILE A 80 -7.60 -8.34 1.26
C ILE A 80 -6.52 -7.40 1.78
N ALA A 81 -5.24 -7.70 1.49
CA ALA A 81 -4.11 -6.86 1.90
C ALA A 81 -4.23 -5.44 1.33
N PHE A 82 -4.60 -5.30 0.05
CA PHE A 82 -4.88 -4.02 -0.58
C PHE A 82 -6.02 -3.27 0.13
N ALA A 83 -7.14 -3.94 0.41
CA ALA A 83 -8.29 -3.32 1.08
C ALA A 83 -7.91 -2.80 2.48
N LEU A 84 -7.16 -3.59 3.25
CA LEU A 84 -6.67 -3.20 4.58
C LEU A 84 -5.70 -2.02 4.50
N THR A 85 -4.77 -2.05 3.53
CA THR A 85 -3.85 -0.94 3.27
C THR A 85 -4.61 0.35 3.00
N LEU A 86 -5.58 0.29 2.08
CA LEU A 86 -6.39 1.44 1.71
C LEU A 86 -7.18 2.01 2.89
N LEU A 87 -7.70 1.14 3.78
CA LEU A 87 -8.40 1.57 4.99
C LEU A 87 -7.47 2.27 5.97
N ILE A 88 -6.30 1.68 6.26
CA ILE A 88 -5.33 2.22 7.21
C ILE A 88 -4.76 3.54 6.69
N GLU A 89 -4.28 3.57 5.46
CA GLU A 89 -3.67 4.76 4.87
C GLU A 89 -4.71 5.82 4.54
N GLY A 90 -5.89 5.42 4.10
CA GLY A 90 -7.04 6.30 3.95
C GLY A 90 -7.34 7.04 5.25
N LEU A 91 -7.37 6.32 6.37
CA LEU A 91 -7.59 6.89 7.69
C LEU A 91 -6.44 7.81 8.13
N VAL A 92 -5.18 7.36 8.04
CA VAL A 92 -4.01 8.16 8.44
C VAL A 92 -3.91 9.43 7.59
N ASN A 93 -3.98 9.30 6.26
CA ASN A 93 -3.90 10.44 5.34
C ASN A 93 -5.04 11.42 5.60
N TYR A 94 -6.27 10.93 5.79
CA TYR A 94 -7.40 11.77 6.18
C TYR A 94 -7.14 12.51 7.49
N LEU A 95 -6.72 11.83 8.55
CA LEU A 95 -6.47 12.46 9.85
C LEU A 95 -5.38 13.54 9.78
N MET A 96 -4.33 13.33 8.98
CA MET A 96 -3.24 14.28 8.83
C MET A 96 -3.56 15.47 7.92
N LEU A 97 -4.38 15.27 6.89
CA LEU A 97 -4.61 16.25 5.81
C LEU A 97 -5.98 16.90 5.84
N LYS A 98 -6.92 16.44 6.69
CA LYS A 98 -8.28 16.98 6.79
C LYS A 98 -8.37 18.47 7.11
N LYS A 99 -7.32 19.06 7.69
CA LYS A 99 -7.27 20.50 8.02
C LYS A 99 -6.92 21.37 6.81
N ASP A 100 -6.25 20.80 5.81
CA ASP A 100 -5.69 21.54 4.68
C ASP A 100 -6.43 21.24 3.36
N TYR A 101 -7.08 20.08 3.27
CA TYR A 101 -7.76 19.63 2.05
C TYR A 101 -9.16 19.13 2.33
N HIS A 102 -10.04 19.28 1.33
CA HIS A 102 -11.38 18.73 1.37
C HIS A 102 -11.34 17.20 1.47
N LYS A 103 -12.19 16.62 2.33
CA LYS A 103 -12.25 15.18 2.62
C LYS A 103 -12.29 14.32 1.35
N SER A 104 -13.16 14.67 0.39
CA SER A 104 -13.28 13.92 -0.86
C SER A 104 -11.99 13.93 -1.69
N LYS A 105 -11.23 15.03 -1.66
CA LYS A 105 -9.96 15.15 -2.37
C LYS A 105 -8.91 14.23 -1.74
N VAL A 106 -8.82 14.19 -0.42
CA VAL A 106 -7.87 13.31 0.29
C VAL A 106 -8.19 11.85 0.01
N ILE A 107 -9.44 11.42 0.20
CA ILE A 107 -9.85 10.02 0.00
C ILE A 107 -9.62 9.59 -1.45
N ARG A 108 -10.04 10.39 -2.43
CA ARG A 108 -9.84 10.09 -3.85
C ARG A 108 -8.36 10.02 -4.21
N THR A 109 -7.55 10.91 -3.64
CA THR A 109 -6.11 10.90 -3.90
C THR A 109 -5.45 9.66 -3.31
N THR A 110 -5.73 9.32 -2.05
CA THR A 110 -5.19 8.11 -1.42
C THR A 110 -5.56 6.88 -2.23
N LEU A 111 -6.82 6.75 -2.66
CA LEU A 111 -7.27 5.64 -3.50
C LEU A 111 -6.47 5.54 -4.81
N ILE A 112 -6.36 6.64 -5.57
CA ILE A 112 -5.64 6.65 -6.85
C ILE A 112 -4.18 6.26 -6.64
N VAL A 113 -3.53 6.87 -5.64
CA VAL A 113 -2.12 6.64 -5.35
C VAL A 113 -1.85 5.20 -4.94
N ASN A 114 -2.67 4.65 -4.04
CA ASN A 114 -2.60 3.25 -3.63
C ASN A 114 -2.86 2.31 -4.81
N ILE A 115 -3.84 2.56 -5.68
CA ILE A 115 -4.07 1.71 -6.87
C ILE A 115 -2.81 1.68 -7.75
N ILE A 116 -2.21 2.84 -8.01
CA ILE A 116 -1.03 2.96 -8.87
C ILE A 116 0.17 2.24 -8.22
N SER A 117 0.45 2.53 -6.96
CA SER A 117 1.59 1.98 -6.23
C SER A 117 1.48 0.46 -6.08
N TYR A 118 0.27 -0.04 -5.80
CA TYR A 118 -0.01 -1.47 -5.66
C TYR A 118 0.03 -2.21 -7.00
N THR A 119 -0.45 -1.59 -8.08
CA THR A 119 -0.35 -2.17 -9.43
C THR A 119 1.10 -2.30 -9.87
N ILE A 120 1.88 -1.22 -9.75
CA ILE A 120 3.32 -1.23 -10.08
C ILE A 120 4.05 -2.24 -9.19
N GLY A 121 3.70 -2.26 -7.90
CA GLY A 121 4.25 -3.20 -6.94
C GLY A 121 3.99 -4.65 -7.31
N SER A 122 2.76 -4.98 -7.66
CA SER A 122 2.34 -6.33 -8.07
C SER A 122 3.04 -6.77 -9.36
N LEU A 123 3.15 -5.89 -10.35
CA LEU A 123 3.87 -6.17 -11.60
C LEU A 123 5.36 -6.44 -11.37
N ALA A 124 6.01 -5.60 -10.56
CA ALA A 124 7.41 -5.80 -10.22
C ALA A 124 7.62 -7.15 -9.53
N MET A 125 6.74 -7.52 -8.61
CA MET A 125 6.82 -8.82 -7.95
C MET A 125 6.60 -9.98 -8.91
N TYR A 126 5.58 -9.90 -9.77
CA TYR A 126 5.35 -10.93 -10.78
C TYR A 126 6.60 -11.18 -11.62
N SER A 127 7.31 -10.12 -12.03
CA SER A 127 8.56 -10.23 -12.79
C SER A 127 9.78 -10.76 -12.02
N TYR A 128 9.75 -10.75 -10.68
CA TYR A 128 10.82 -11.31 -9.85
C TYR A 128 10.53 -12.75 -9.42
N SER A 129 9.24 -13.08 -9.24
CA SER A 129 8.81 -14.42 -8.84
C SER A 129 8.74 -15.37 -10.04
N PHE A 130 8.34 -14.91 -11.23
CA PHE A 130 8.16 -15.73 -12.44
C PHE A 130 9.02 -15.23 -13.61
#